data_AF-A0A7Z0MMM6-F1
#
_entry.id   AF-A0A7Z0MMM6-F1
#
_cell.length_a   1.000
_cell.length_b   1.000
_cell.length_c   1.000
_cell.angle_alpha   90.00
_cell.angle_beta   90.00
_cell.angle_gamma   90.00
#
_symmetry.space_group_name_H-M   'P 1'
#
loop_
_entity.id
_entity.type
_entity.pdbx_description
1 polymer ?
#
loop_
_entity_poly.entity_id
_entity_poly.type
_entity_poly.pdbx_seq_one_letter_code
_entity_poly.pdbx_strand_id
1 'polypeptide(L)'
;MNVSGPGFMPKDTIKTVLVGANLGDEFMSIAKSTGNVLTSDAVGDIHIEHDGETGDANLVYGENIRSRVYKHDTTKEYDRYKVVSQSNFLTSQEQLSDVWGEYGSGSSVRVIRSSDNLTAQECAALAKKLFNLDRRKSLYYQVEVDRSLGLEINKIYPVLDSVVGINETMRVKELKFTIEDGADVVLATLERAI
;
A
#
# COMPACT_ATOMS: atom_id res chain seq x y z
N MET A 1 -3.99 -50.10 13.33
CA MET A 1 -2.74 -49.33 13.32
C MET A 1 -2.87 -48.27 12.24
N ASN A 2 -3.02 -47.01 12.63
CA ASN A 2 -3.10 -45.89 11.70
C ASN A 2 -1.68 -45.52 11.25
N VAL A 3 -1.47 -45.55 9.94
CA VAL A 3 -0.23 -45.08 9.30
C VAL A 3 -0.44 -43.61 9.00
N SER A 4 0.23 -42.74 9.74
CA SER A 4 0.31 -41.30 9.49
C SER A 4 1.11 -41.07 8.20
N GLY A 5 0.46 -40.48 7.19
CA GLY A 5 1.13 -40.02 5.97
C GLY A 5 2.13 -38.90 6.25
N PRO A 6 3.07 -38.63 5.33
CA PRO A 6 4.07 -37.59 5.52
C PRO A 6 3.38 -36.24 5.59
N GLY A 7 3.56 -35.56 6.73
CA GLY A 7 3.04 -34.23 6.97
C GLY A 7 3.51 -33.26 5.90
N PHE A 8 2.57 -32.50 5.34
CA PHE A 8 2.84 -31.35 4.49
C PHE A 8 3.61 -30.33 5.35
N MET A 9 4.93 -30.26 5.20
CA MET A 9 5.70 -29.16 5.79
C MET A 9 5.45 -27.90 4.94
N PRO A 10 5.12 -26.74 5.56
CA PRO A 10 5.15 -25.46 4.86
C PRO A 10 6.57 -25.27 4.31
N LYS A 11 6.69 -24.93 3.02
CA LYS A 11 7.98 -24.58 2.43
C LYS A 11 8.41 -23.24 3.03
N ASP A 12 9.25 -23.29 4.06
CA ASP A 12 9.96 -22.12 4.56
C ASP A 12 10.72 -21.50 3.39
N THR A 13 10.26 -20.33 2.94
CA THR A 13 10.83 -19.65 1.79
C THR A 13 12.06 -18.89 2.26
N ILE A 14 13.21 -19.56 2.34
CA ILE A 14 14.48 -18.94 2.72
C ILE A 14 14.93 -18.04 1.56
N LYS A 15 14.94 -16.71 1.77
CA LYS A 15 15.54 -15.75 0.85
C LYS A 15 16.93 -15.34 1.34
N THR A 16 17.94 -15.57 0.50
CA THR A 16 19.34 -15.20 0.76
C THR A 16 19.54 -13.71 0.50
N VAL A 17 19.99 -12.96 1.51
CA VAL A 17 20.40 -11.56 1.36
C VAL A 17 21.89 -11.50 0.98
N LEU A 18 22.23 -10.75 -0.05
CA LEU A 18 23.63 -10.59 -0.49
C LEU A 18 24.39 -9.68 0.48
N VAL A 19 25.56 -10.13 0.94
CA VAL A 19 26.44 -9.33 1.81
C VAL A 19 26.91 -8.08 1.04
N GLY A 20 26.59 -6.90 1.57
CA GLY A 20 26.92 -5.59 0.95
C GLY A 20 25.73 -4.87 0.32
N ALA A 21 24.56 -5.50 0.23
CA ALA A 21 23.32 -4.82 -0.12
C ALA A 21 22.83 -3.96 1.07
N ASN A 22 22.13 -2.85 0.77
CA ASN A 22 21.46 -2.07 1.81
C ASN A 22 20.35 -2.94 2.40
N LEU A 23 20.49 -3.30 3.69
CA LEU A 23 19.55 -4.14 4.42
C LEU A 23 18.10 -3.63 4.29
N GLY A 24 17.90 -2.30 4.27
CA GLY A 24 16.58 -1.71 4.08
C GLY A 24 15.97 -2.03 2.72
N ASP A 25 16.75 -2.01 1.64
CA ASP A 25 16.27 -2.33 0.29
C ASP A 25 15.89 -3.81 0.16
N GLU A 26 16.65 -4.68 0.82
CA GLU A 26 16.41 -6.12 0.85
C GLU A 26 15.17 -6.48 1.67
N PHE A 27 15.01 -5.91 2.88
CA PHE A 27 13.79 -6.09 3.66
C PHE A 27 12.56 -5.50 2.96
N MET A 28 12.69 -4.36 2.28
CA MET A 28 11.63 -3.84 1.43
C MET A 28 11.28 -4.78 0.27
N SER A 29 12.28 -5.42 -0.35
CA SER A 29 12.08 -6.41 -1.42
C SER A 29 11.31 -7.63 -0.90
N ILE A 30 11.68 -8.12 0.28
CA ILE A 30 10.99 -9.23 0.96
C ILE A 30 9.55 -8.84 1.30
N ALA A 31 9.33 -7.72 1.98
CA ALA A 31 7.99 -7.24 2.36
C ALA A 31 7.09 -7.03 1.13
N LYS A 32 7.61 -6.42 0.05
CA LYS A 32 6.89 -6.27 -1.23
C LYS A 32 6.51 -7.61 -1.85
N SER A 33 7.33 -8.64 -1.70
CA SER A 33 7.06 -9.96 -2.26
C SER A 33 6.01 -10.75 -1.49
N THR A 34 5.81 -10.45 -0.20
CA THR A 34 4.79 -11.07 0.65
C THR A 34 3.52 -10.24 0.77
N GLY A 35 3.48 -9.05 0.16
CA GLY A 35 2.35 -8.12 0.27
C GLY A 35 2.27 -7.43 1.64
N ASN A 36 3.37 -7.40 2.38
CA ASN A 36 3.46 -6.84 3.72
C ASN A 36 4.08 -5.43 3.69
N VAL A 37 3.85 -4.69 4.77
CA VAL A 37 4.43 -3.38 5.03
C VAL A 37 5.58 -3.56 6.02
N LEU A 38 6.69 -2.87 5.76
CA LEU A 38 7.80 -2.77 6.70
C LEU A 38 7.58 -1.54 7.57
N THR A 39 7.39 -1.72 8.87
CA THR A 39 7.20 -0.66 9.87
C THR A 39 8.26 -0.76 10.96
N SER A 40 8.33 0.24 11.83
CA SER A 40 9.11 0.18 13.05
C SER A 40 8.28 0.65 14.23
N ASP A 41 8.45 0.03 15.38
CA ASP A 41 7.74 0.44 16.59
C ASP A 41 8.47 1.57 17.35
N ALA A 42 7.92 1.94 18.51
CA ALA A 42 8.45 3.00 19.36
C ALA A 42 9.79 2.63 20.04
N VAL A 43 10.17 1.35 20.09
CA VAL A 43 11.42 0.85 20.68
C VAL A 43 12.52 0.70 19.62
N GLY A 44 12.15 0.77 18.34
CA GLY A 44 13.06 0.69 17.20
C GLY A 44 13.13 -0.70 16.57
N ASP A 45 12.25 -1.63 16.96
CA ASP A 45 12.17 -2.94 16.34
C ASP A 45 11.49 -2.84 14.97
N ILE A 46 11.99 -3.63 14.02
CA ILE A 46 11.47 -3.67 12.64
C ILE A 46 10.38 -4.74 12.57
N HIS A 47 9.21 -4.35 12.08
CA HIS A 47 8.05 -5.22 11.92
C HIS A 47 7.71 -5.40 10.44
N ILE A 48 7.32 -6.63 10.06
CA ILE A 48 6.77 -6.94 8.75
C ILE A 48 5.31 -7.31 8.97
N GLU A 49 4.42 -6.36 8.72
CA GLU A 49 3.00 -6.46 9.08
C GLU A 49 2.11 -6.55 7.83
N HIS A 50 0.93 -7.12 7.98
CA HIS A 50 -0.14 -6.93 7.00
C HIS A 50 -0.71 -5.50 7.11
N ASP A 51 -1.59 -5.12 6.19
CA ASP A 51 -2.33 -3.85 6.31
C ASP A 51 -3.01 -3.80 7.69
N GLY A 52 -2.81 -2.71 8.42
CA GLY A 52 -3.18 -2.67 9.84
C GLY A 52 -4.68 -2.71 10.11
N GLU A 53 -5.01 -3.10 11.32
CA GLU A 53 -6.39 -3.29 11.77
C GLU A 53 -7.14 -1.95 11.89
N THR A 54 -8.47 -2.04 11.92
CA THR A 54 -9.33 -0.87 12.17
C THR A 54 -9.07 -0.35 13.58
N GLY A 55 -8.72 0.93 13.70
CA GLY A 55 -8.59 1.60 14.99
C GLY A 55 -9.94 1.99 15.60
N ASP A 56 -9.93 2.30 16.88
CA ASP A 56 -11.17 2.50 17.66
C ASP A 56 -11.83 3.87 17.46
N ALA A 57 -11.15 4.81 16.80
CA ALA A 57 -11.62 6.18 16.63
C ALA A 57 -12.35 6.40 15.30
N ASN A 58 -13.37 7.27 15.30
CA ASN A 58 -13.94 7.83 14.08
C ASN A 58 -13.41 9.25 13.89
N LEU A 59 -12.84 9.57 12.73
CA LEU A 59 -12.29 10.89 12.46
C LEU A 59 -13.33 11.75 11.73
N VAL A 60 -13.85 12.78 12.40
CA VAL A 60 -14.95 13.60 11.89
C VAL A 60 -14.55 15.08 11.87
N TYR A 61 -14.62 15.70 10.69
CA TYR A 61 -14.29 17.11 10.53
C TYR A 61 -15.30 18.02 11.23
N GLY A 62 -14.80 18.90 12.10
CA GLY A 62 -15.61 19.79 12.94
C GLY A 62 -15.99 19.19 14.30
N GLU A 63 -15.63 17.93 14.57
CA GLU A 63 -15.77 17.31 15.89
C GLU A 63 -14.42 17.09 16.55
N ASN A 64 -13.62 16.18 16.01
CA ASN A 64 -12.32 15.78 16.58
C ASN A 64 -11.13 15.97 15.63
N ILE A 65 -11.40 16.39 14.39
CA ILE A 65 -10.42 17.02 13.51
C ILE A 65 -10.55 18.53 13.68
N ARG A 66 -9.48 19.15 14.20
CA ARG A 66 -9.38 20.60 14.46
C ARG A 66 -9.13 21.38 13.19
N SER A 67 -8.17 20.91 12.39
CA SER A 67 -7.75 21.54 11.15
C SER A 67 -7.36 20.46 10.13
N ARG A 68 -7.30 20.84 8.84
CA ARG A 68 -6.92 19.91 7.77
C ARG A 68 -6.17 20.61 6.64
N VAL A 69 -5.36 19.82 5.94
CA VAL A 69 -4.81 20.13 4.62
C VAL A 69 -5.26 19.04 3.66
N TYR A 70 -5.96 19.44 2.60
CA TYR A 70 -6.47 18.54 1.57
C TYR A 70 -6.00 18.97 0.19
N LYS A 71 -5.47 18.02 -0.59
CA LYS A 71 -5.18 18.16 -2.02
C LYS A 71 -5.55 16.87 -2.74
N HIS A 72 -6.28 16.98 -3.84
CA HIS A 72 -6.60 15.84 -4.71
C HIS A 72 -6.19 16.16 -6.15
N ASP A 73 -5.21 15.40 -6.61
CA ASP A 73 -4.65 15.47 -7.96
C ASP A 73 -5.19 14.31 -8.79
N THR A 74 -6.34 14.56 -9.42
CA THR A 74 -7.03 13.60 -10.30
C THR A 74 -6.28 13.33 -11.60
N THR A 75 -5.27 14.13 -11.96
CA THR A 75 -4.48 13.91 -13.18
C THR A 75 -3.64 12.63 -13.12
N LYS A 76 -3.45 12.09 -11.91
CA LYS A 76 -2.74 10.83 -11.65
C LYS A 76 -3.66 9.62 -11.61
N GLU A 77 -4.98 9.82 -11.64
CA GLU A 77 -5.96 8.74 -11.59
C GLU A 77 -6.37 8.33 -13.01
N TYR A 78 -6.12 7.06 -13.35
CA TYR A 78 -6.59 6.43 -14.57
C TYR A 78 -7.58 5.34 -14.19
N ASP A 79 -8.62 5.15 -14.99
CA ASP A 79 -9.68 4.18 -14.69
C ASP A 79 -9.20 2.74 -14.87
N ARG A 80 -8.21 2.54 -15.76
CA ARG A 80 -7.68 1.23 -16.11
C ARG A 80 -6.18 1.28 -16.33
N TYR A 81 -5.48 0.26 -15.82
CA TYR A 81 -4.06 0.06 -15.98
C TYR A 81 -3.83 -1.18 -16.82
N LYS A 82 -2.98 -1.08 -17.84
CA LYS A 82 -2.54 -2.20 -18.68
C LYS A 82 -1.03 -2.32 -18.61
N VAL A 83 -0.54 -3.48 -18.17
CA VAL A 83 0.88 -3.83 -18.22
C VAL A 83 1.11 -4.79 -19.38
N VAL A 84 2.10 -4.49 -20.20
CA VAL A 84 2.53 -5.31 -21.33
C VAL A 84 3.99 -5.71 -21.13
N SER A 85 4.30 -6.97 -21.33
CA SER A 85 5.61 -7.58 -21.13
C SER A 85 5.97 -8.46 -22.31
N GLN A 86 7.27 -8.61 -22.60
CA GLN A 86 7.73 -9.67 -23.49
C GLN A 86 7.54 -11.03 -22.80
N SER A 87 7.09 -12.02 -23.57
CA SER A 87 6.96 -13.39 -23.07
C SER A 87 8.33 -14.04 -22.86
N ASN A 88 8.46 -14.84 -21.79
CA ASN A 88 9.56 -15.77 -21.59
C ASN A 88 9.36 -17.01 -22.50
N PHE A 89 9.47 -16.84 -23.83
CA PHE A 89 9.30 -17.94 -24.78
C PHE A 89 10.67 -18.52 -25.19
N LEU A 90 11.10 -19.60 -24.52
CA LEU A 90 12.27 -20.39 -24.91
C LEU A 90 11.94 -21.51 -25.95
N THR A 91 10.75 -21.53 -26.57
CA THR A 91 10.26 -22.77 -27.22
C THR A 91 9.54 -22.72 -28.58
N SER A 92 9.46 -21.61 -29.35
CA SER A 92 9.09 -21.72 -30.78
C SER A 92 9.46 -20.49 -31.62
N GLN A 93 9.75 -20.74 -32.90
CA GLN A 93 10.27 -19.79 -33.89
C GLN A 93 9.21 -18.87 -34.52
N GLU A 94 8.20 -18.44 -33.76
CA GLU A 94 7.28 -17.38 -34.22
C GLU A 94 7.42 -16.15 -33.31
N GLN A 95 7.90 -15.06 -33.91
CA GLN A 95 8.24 -13.81 -33.24
C GLN A 95 7.01 -13.11 -32.63
N LEU A 96 7.19 -12.66 -31.37
CA LEU A 96 6.38 -11.69 -30.61
C LEU A 96 5.04 -12.21 -30.06
N SER A 97 5.07 -12.89 -28.91
CA SER A 97 3.86 -13.00 -28.06
C SER A 97 3.99 -12.03 -26.88
N ASP A 98 3.62 -10.77 -27.07
CA ASP A 98 3.48 -9.86 -25.92
C ASP A 98 2.42 -10.42 -24.96
N VAL A 99 2.77 -10.56 -23.69
CA VAL A 99 1.86 -10.96 -22.62
C VAL A 99 1.37 -9.70 -21.92
N TRP A 100 0.09 -9.67 -21.55
CA TRP A 100 -0.48 -8.50 -20.90
C TRP A 100 -1.43 -8.88 -19.77
N GLY A 101 -1.61 -7.93 -18.85
CA GLY A 101 -2.58 -8.00 -17.76
C GLY A 101 -3.16 -6.61 -17.49
N GLU A 102 -4.42 -6.57 -17.06
CA GLU A 102 -5.18 -5.33 -16.85
C GLU A 102 -5.84 -5.31 -15.47
N TYR A 103 -6.02 -4.10 -14.90
CA TYR A 103 -6.81 -3.87 -13.69
C TYR A 103 -7.60 -2.56 -13.80
N GLY A 104 -8.85 -2.56 -13.33
CA GLY A 104 -9.78 -1.43 -13.43
C GLY A 104 -10.72 -1.52 -14.64
N SER A 105 -11.68 -0.60 -14.70
CA SER A 105 -12.73 -0.60 -15.72
C SER A 105 -13.17 0.84 -16.01
N GLY A 106 -12.63 1.44 -17.07
CA GLY A 106 -13.07 2.73 -17.57
C GLY A 106 -12.30 3.17 -18.81
N SER A 107 -12.55 4.41 -19.24
CA SER A 107 -12.13 4.91 -20.54
C SER A 107 -10.73 5.51 -20.53
N SER A 108 -10.28 6.04 -19.39
CA SER A 108 -8.91 6.53 -19.21
C SER A 108 -7.96 5.37 -18.92
N VAL A 109 -7.07 5.05 -19.87
CA VAL A 109 -6.18 3.89 -19.78
C VAL A 109 -4.72 4.32 -19.68
N ARG A 110 -4.03 3.87 -18.63
CA ARG A 110 -2.57 3.94 -18.55
C ARG A 110 -1.94 2.65 -19.04
N VAL A 111 -1.09 2.75 -20.07
CA VAL A 111 -0.34 1.61 -20.60
C VAL A 111 1.11 1.69 -20.13
N ILE A 112 1.60 0.61 -19.51
CA ILE A 112 2.98 0.46 -19.06
C ILE A 112 3.62 -0.71 -19.82
N ARG A 113 4.81 -0.49 -20.38
CA ARG A 113 5.65 -1.55 -20.92
C ARG A 113 6.70 -1.95 -19.88
N SER A 114 6.67 -3.20 -19.46
CA SER A 114 7.66 -3.81 -18.58
C SER A 114 8.88 -4.25 -19.39
N SER A 115 10.07 -4.02 -18.84
CA SER A 115 11.33 -4.61 -19.35
C SER A 115 11.56 -6.02 -18.83
N ASP A 116 10.88 -6.41 -17.75
CA ASP A 116 10.99 -7.73 -17.14
C ASP A 116 10.11 -8.72 -17.90
N ASN A 117 10.52 -9.99 -17.97
CA ASN A 117 9.74 -11.06 -18.60
C ASN A 117 8.69 -11.60 -17.62
N LEU A 118 7.50 -11.03 -17.65
CA LEU A 118 6.38 -11.34 -16.77
C LEU A 118 5.35 -12.27 -17.42
N THR A 119 4.70 -13.09 -16.58
CA THR A 119 3.47 -13.81 -16.93
C THR A 119 2.25 -12.88 -16.97
N ALA A 120 1.13 -13.35 -17.53
CA ALA A 120 -0.12 -12.57 -17.57
C ALA A 120 -0.64 -12.25 -16.15
N GLN A 121 -0.49 -13.19 -15.23
CA GLN A 121 -0.89 -13.03 -13.83
C GLN A 121 -0.03 -11.97 -13.12
N GLU A 122 1.29 -11.99 -13.36
CA GLU A 122 2.20 -10.97 -12.83
C GLU A 122 1.95 -9.59 -13.44
N CYS A 123 1.62 -9.53 -14.73
CA CYS A 123 1.21 -8.28 -15.38
C CYS A 123 -0.07 -7.71 -14.73
N ALA A 124 -1.08 -8.55 -14.45
CA ALA A 124 -2.30 -8.13 -13.78
C ALA A 124 -2.07 -7.68 -12.33
N ALA A 125 -1.22 -8.41 -11.59
CA ALA A 125 -0.82 -8.03 -10.24
C ALA A 125 -0.07 -6.68 -10.22
N LEU A 126 0.81 -6.45 -11.19
CA LEU A 126 1.52 -5.18 -11.33
C LEU A 126 0.56 -4.05 -11.74
N ALA A 127 -0.39 -4.30 -12.64
CA ALA A 127 -1.43 -3.34 -12.99
C ALA A 127 -2.25 -2.91 -11.77
N LYS A 128 -2.69 -3.87 -10.95
CA LYS A 128 -3.38 -3.60 -9.68
C LYS A 128 -2.52 -2.78 -8.71
N LYS A 129 -1.25 -3.14 -8.56
CA LYS A 129 -0.31 -2.43 -7.69
C LYS A 129 -0.12 -0.97 -8.10
N LEU A 130 0.05 -0.71 -9.40
CA LEU A 130 0.20 0.64 -9.93
C LEU A 130 -1.09 1.46 -9.75
N PHE A 131 -2.25 0.85 -10.07
CA PHE A 131 -3.54 1.48 -9.83
C PHE A 131 -3.72 1.90 -8.36
N ASN A 132 -3.46 1.00 -7.41
CA ASN A 132 -3.55 1.32 -5.98
C ASN A 132 -2.53 2.39 -5.56
N LEU A 133 -1.29 2.33 -6.09
CA LEU A 133 -0.25 3.31 -5.78
C LEU A 133 -0.64 4.71 -6.23
N ASP A 134 -1.14 4.87 -7.45
CA ASP A 134 -1.50 6.18 -7.97
C ASP A 134 -2.75 6.74 -7.28
N ARG A 135 -3.72 5.88 -6.91
CA ARG A 135 -4.86 6.29 -6.07
C ARG A 135 -4.46 6.70 -4.65
N ARG A 136 -3.40 6.11 -4.08
CA ARG A 136 -2.85 6.58 -2.79
C ARG A 136 -2.10 7.90 -2.95
N LYS A 137 -1.45 8.14 -4.09
CA LYS A 137 -0.67 9.36 -4.37
C LYS A 137 -1.49 10.53 -4.88
N SER A 138 -2.67 10.29 -5.43
CA SER A 138 -3.55 11.34 -5.93
C SER A 138 -4.11 12.18 -4.79
N LEU A 139 -4.28 11.61 -3.60
CA LEU A 139 -4.88 12.26 -2.46
C LEU A 139 -3.85 12.51 -1.36
N TYR A 140 -3.70 13.77 -0.98
CA TYR A 140 -2.97 14.18 0.21
C TYR A 140 -3.98 14.72 1.22
N TYR A 141 -4.10 14.04 2.35
CA TYR A 141 -4.98 14.43 3.44
C TYR A 141 -4.22 14.38 4.75
N GLN A 142 -4.06 15.53 5.39
CA GLN A 142 -3.43 15.67 6.68
C GLN A 142 -4.41 16.35 7.62
N VAL A 143 -4.56 15.80 8.82
CA VAL A 143 -5.48 16.28 9.84
C VAL A 143 -4.73 16.58 11.13
N GLU A 144 -5.18 17.62 11.82
CA GLU A 144 -4.76 17.92 13.19
C GLU A 144 -5.83 17.41 14.14
N VAL A 145 -5.40 16.58 15.10
CA VAL A 145 -6.29 15.94 16.06
C VAL A 145 -5.69 15.96 17.47
N ASP A 146 -6.53 15.77 18.48
CA ASP A 146 -6.08 15.61 19.86
C ASP A 146 -5.30 14.31 20.06
N ARG A 147 -4.16 14.38 20.77
CA ARG A 147 -3.34 13.19 21.05
C ARG A 147 -4.09 12.09 21.81
N SER A 148 -5.10 12.45 22.59
CA SER A 148 -5.93 11.50 23.35
C SER A 148 -6.72 10.53 22.48
N LEU A 149 -6.84 10.77 21.16
CA LEU A 149 -7.48 9.84 20.24
C LEU A 149 -6.67 8.56 19.98
N GLY A 150 -5.40 8.51 20.39
CA GLY A 150 -4.60 7.29 20.33
C GLY A 150 -4.41 6.76 18.90
N LEU A 151 -4.15 7.66 17.95
CA LEU A 151 -3.85 7.25 16.58
C LEU A 151 -2.52 6.49 16.51
N GLU A 152 -2.49 5.42 15.72
CA GLU A 152 -1.31 4.60 15.50
C GLU A 152 -0.99 4.49 14.01
N ILE A 153 0.30 4.42 13.67
CA ILE A 153 0.76 4.21 12.30
C ILE A 153 0.27 2.83 11.82
N ASN A 154 -0.02 2.73 10.52
CA ASN A 154 -0.52 1.53 9.84
C ASN A 154 -1.97 1.13 10.20
N LYS A 155 -2.61 1.71 11.22
CA LYS A 155 -4.04 1.50 11.50
C LYS A 155 -4.98 2.24 10.55
N ILE A 156 -6.17 1.68 10.35
CA ILE A 156 -7.21 2.23 9.46
C ILE A 156 -8.33 2.86 10.30
N TYR A 157 -8.74 4.07 9.95
CA TYR A 157 -9.80 4.80 10.63
C TYR A 157 -10.85 5.26 9.61
N PRO A 158 -12.15 5.17 9.93
CA PRO A 158 -13.18 5.82 9.12
C PRO A 158 -13.05 7.34 9.25
N VAL A 159 -13.07 8.01 8.10
CA VAL A 159 -12.95 9.46 7.98
C VAL A 159 -14.21 10.03 7.35
N LEU A 160 -14.84 10.96 8.06
CA LEU A 160 -15.97 11.74 7.58
C LEU A 160 -15.61 13.22 7.52
N ASP A 161 -15.48 13.73 6.29
CA ASP A 161 -15.33 15.14 6.01
C ASP A 161 -16.28 15.55 4.88
N SER A 162 -17.47 15.98 5.27
CA SER A 162 -18.53 16.38 4.36
C SER A 162 -18.19 17.61 3.53
N VAL A 163 -17.24 18.44 3.96
CA VAL A 163 -16.88 19.69 3.28
C VAL A 163 -16.05 19.41 2.02
N VAL A 164 -15.20 18.39 2.05
CA VAL A 164 -14.41 17.94 0.88
C VAL A 164 -14.94 16.63 0.27
N GLY A 165 -16.08 16.13 0.75
CA GLY A 165 -16.73 14.93 0.21
C GLY A 165 -16.02 13.62 0.52
N ILE A 166 -15.26 13.56 1.62
CA ILE A 166 -14.62 12.32 2.10
C ILE A 166 -15.59 11.58 3.01
N ASN A 167 -15.88 10.34 2.66
CA ASN A 167 -16.60 9.37 3.48
C ASN A 167 -16.03 7.98 3.16
N GLU A 168 -14.83 7.71 3.67
CA GLU A 168 -14.08 6.49 3.38
C GLU A 168 -13.17 6.09 4.54
N THR A 169 -12.66 4.85 4.50
CA THR A 169 -11.65 4.37 5.44
C THR A 169 -10.25 4.75 4.96
N MET A 170 -9.46 5.32 5.87
CA MET A 170 -8.11 5.80 5.57
C MET A 170 -7.11 5.24 6.57
N ARG A 171 -5.94 4.87 6.08
CA ARG A 171 -4.82 4.42 6.90
C ARG A 171 -3.95 5.59 7.34
N VAL A 172 -3.49 5.55 8.59
CA VAL A 172 -2.46 6.44 9.11
C VAL A 172 -1.11 6.06 8.50
N LYS A 173 -0.59 6.94 7.66
CA LYS A 173 0.73 6.81 7.03
C LYS A 173 1.84 7.38 7.89
N GLU A 174 1.57 8.49 8.55
CA GLU A 174 2.56 9.28 9.29
C GLU A 174 1.88 10.01 10.44
N LEU A 175 2.54 10.07 11.59
CA LEU A 175 2.13 10.86 12.76
C LEU A 175 3.27 11.81 13.13
N LYS A 176 2.94 13.09 13.33
CA LYS A 176 3.86 14.07 13.93
C LYS A 176 3.26 14.62 15.20
N PHE A 177 3.93 14.37 16.31
CA PHE A 177 3.54 14.89 17.62
C PHE A 177 4.08 16.31 17.77
N THR A 178 3.19 17.26 18.07
CA THR A 178 3.54 18.67 18.24
C THR A 178 2.89 19.20 19.51
N ILE A 179 3.55 20.14 20.19
CA ILE A 179 3.00 20.87 21.32
C ILE A 179 2.72 22.29 20.82
N GLU A 180 1.45 22.67 20.72
CA GLU A 180 1.03 24.02 20.32
C GLU A 180 0.21 24.64 21.45
N ASP A 181 0.61 25.83 21.90
CA ASP A 181 -0.07 26.60 22.96
C ASP A 181 -0.39 25.80 24.24
N GLY A 182 0.44 24.81 24.57
CA GLY A 182 0.26 23.93 25.74
C GLY A 182 -0.72 22.76 25.53
N ALA A 183 -1.23 22.56 24.32
CA ALA A 183 -2.01 21.40 23.92
C ALA A 183 -1.16 20.36 23.18
N ASP A 184 -1.34 19.09 23.54
CA ASP A 184 -0.70 17.94 22.91
C ASP A 184 -1.51 17.54 21.66
N VAL A 185 -1.03 17.96 20.48
CA VAL A 185 -1.69 17.71 19.19
C VAL A 185 -0.89 16.74 18.32
N VAL A 186 -1.62 16.06 17.44
CA VAL A 186 -1.04 15.12 16.48
C VAL A 186 -1.46 15.54 15.07
N LEU A 187 -0.47 15.75 14.22
CA LEU A 187 -0.67 15.88 12.78
C LEU A 187 -0.60 14.47 12.18
N ALA A 188 -1.74 13.94 11.76
CA ALA A 188 -1.84 12.64 11.12
C ALA A 188 -1.98 12.81 9.60
N THR A 189 -1.07 12.20 8.84
CA THR A 189 -1.20 12.10 7.38
C THR A 189 -1.88 10.77 7.04
N LEU A 190 -2.99 10.85 6.33
CA LEU A 190 -3.88 9.73 6.03
C LEU A 190 -3.85 9.43 4.53
N GLU A 191 -3.92 8.14 4.18
CA GLU A 191 -4.06 7.66 2.80
C GLU A 191 -5.20 6.65 2.66
N ARG A 192 -5.76 6.49 1.46
CA ARG A 192 -6.88 5.56 1.25
C ARG A 192 -6.49 4.11 1.58
N ALA A 193 -7.35 3.40 2.31
CA ALA A 193 -7.20 1.97 2.57
C ALA A 193 -7.75 1.15 1.38
N ILE A 194 -6.86 0.80 0.43
CA ILE A 194 -7.15 0.13 -0.86
C ILE A 194 -6.18 -1.01 -1.14
#